data_AF-A0A8S1RP70-F1
#
_entry.id   AF-A0A8S1RP70-F1
#
_cell.length_a   1.000
_cell.length_b   1.000
_cell.length_c   1.000
_cell.angle_alpha   90.00
_cell.angle_beta   90.00
_cell.angle_gamma   90.00
#
_symmetry.space_group_name_H-M   'P 1'
#
loop_
_entity.id
_entity.type
_entity.pdbx_description
1 polymer ?
#
loop_
_entity_poly.entity_id
_entity_poly.type
_entity_poly.pdbx_seq_one_letter_code
_entity_poly.pdbx_strand_id
1 'polypeptide(L)'
;MITKNGKTKLEQVQNNFETYNAIVKQELLEAIDWIREWGFSRSLGLGTRIPWDKKYLIESFSDSTIYFAQYTVAHYLQGDLNGKIPGLTGFIVNQMTIPVYHYLFFGERQ
;
A
#
# COMPACT_ATOMS: atom_id res chain seq x y z
N MET A 1 -5.87 16.75 6.94
CA MET A 1 -4.57 16.08 7.19
C MET A 1 -3.52 16.67 6.27
N ILE A 2 -2.56 17.42 6.82
CA ILE A 2 -1.45 18.07 6.11
C ILE A 2 -0.35 17.03 5.85
N THR A 3 0.28 17.04 4.67
CA THR A 3 1.43 16.16 4.38
C THR A 3 2.69 16.66 5.12
N LYS A 4 3.72 15.82 5.29
CA LYS A 4 4.99 16.18 5.95
C LYS A 4 5.65 17.48 5.43
N ASN A 5 5.29 17.94 4.22
CA ASN A 5 5.83 19.13 3.57
C ASN A 5 4.92 20.37 3.69
N GLY A 6 3.92 20.36 4.58
CA GLY A 6 2.98 21.48 4.75
C GLY A 6 1.91 21.58 3.67
N LYS A 7 2.05 20.84 2.56
CA LYS A 7 1.08 20.82 1.45
C LYS A 7 -0.13 19.96 1.76
N THR A 8 -1.31 20.37 1.32
CA THR A 8 -2.53 19.57 1.43
C THR A 8 -2.51 18.41 0.42
N LYS A 9 -3.32 17.36 0.66
CA LYS A 9 -3.47 16.25 -0.31
C LYS A 9 -3.99 16.75 -1.67
N LEU A 10 -4.88 17.74 -1.65
CA LEU A 10 -5.43 18.39 -2.83
C LEU A 10 -4.33 19.06 -3.67
N GLU A 11 -3.46 19.85 -3.02
CA GLU A 11 -2.34 20.51 -3.70
C GLU A 11 -1.37 19.52 -4.35
N GLN A 12 -1.17 18.35 -3.73
CA GLN A 12 -0.32 17.30 -4.32
C GLN A 12 -0.91 16.76 -5.62
N VAL A 13 -2.21 16.43 -5.63
CA VAL A 13 -2.87 15.92 -6.83
C VAL A 13 -3.01 17.00 -7.89
N GLN A 14 -3.37 18.22 -7.50
CA GLN A 14 -3.54 19.34 -8.43
C GLN A 14 -2.24 19.65 -9.18
N ASN A 15 -1.10 19.68 -8.49
CA ASN A 15 0.16 20.13 -9.07
C ASN A 15 1.04 19.01 -9.63
N ASN A 16 0.91 17.77 -9.15
CA ASN A 16 1.85 16.70 -9.48
C ASN A 16 1.20 15.44 -10.10
N PHE A 17 -0.13 15.35 -10.14
CA PHE A 17 -0.83 14.21 -10.73
C PHE A 17 -1.39 14.57 -12.10
N GLU A 18 -0.98 13.79 -13.11
CA GLU A 18 -1.41 13.95 -14.48
C GLU A 18 -2.55 13.00 -14.81
N THR A 19 -3.60 13.55 -15.41
CA THR A 19 -4.78 12.82 -15.88
C THR A 19 -4.94 13.07 -17.36
N TYR A 20 -5.39 12.06 -18.11
CA TYR A 20 -5.63 12.23 -19.54
C TYR A 20 -6.77 13.20 -19.86
N ASN A 21 -7.74 13.37 -18.95
CA ASN A 21 -8.90 14.25 -19.12
C ASN A 21 -9.02 15.21 -17.92
N ALA A 22 -9.18 16.50 -18.20
CA ALA A 22 -9.36 17.54 -17.19
C ALA A 22 -10.60 17.31 -16.30
N ILE A 23 -11.67 16.73 -16.83
CA ILE A 23 -12.87 16.39 -16.05
C ILE A 23 -12.53 15.36 -14.97
N VAL A 24 -11.77 14.32 -15.32
CA VAL A 24 -11.34 13.28 -14.37
C VAL A 24 -10.47 13.87 -13.27
N LYS A 25 -9.63 14.86 -13.59
CA LYS A 25 -8.86 15.59 -12.57
C LYS A 25 -9.77 16.30 -11.58
N GLN A 26 -10.80 16.98 -12.08
CA GLN A 26 -11.74 17.70 -11.24
C GLN A 26 -12.55 16.75 -10.34
N GLU A 27 -13.08 15.65 -10.90
CA GLU A 27 -13.80 14.62 -10.13
C GLU A 27 -12.92 13.98 -9.05
N LEU A 28 -11.64 13.75 -9.34
CA LEU A 28 -10.68 13.24 -8.35
C LEU A 28 -10.46 14.24 -7.21
N LEU A 29 -10.33 15.54 -7.51
CA LEU A 29 -10.18 16.57 -6.49
C LEU A 29 -11.41 16.67 -5.59
N GLU A 30 -12.61 16.61 -6.18
CA GLU A 30 -13.87 16.61 -5.43
C GLU A 30 -14.01 15.37 -4.54
N ALA A 31 -13.66 14.18 -5.05
CA ALA A 31 -13.65 12.96 -4.27
C ALA A 31 -12.68 13.04 -3.09
N ILE A 32 -11.48 13.61 -3.29
CA ILE A 32 -10.49 13.80 -2.22
C ILE A 32 -11.00 14.76 -1.15
N ASP A 33 -11.67 15.84 -1.53
CA ASP A 33 -12.24 16.80 -0.59
C ASP A 33 -13.43 16.22 0.19
N TRP A 34 -14.22 15.35 -0.45
CA TRP A 34 -15.36 14.67 0.15
C TRP A 34 -14.97 13.57 1.14
N ILE A 35 -13.95 12.76 0.82
CA ILE A 35 -13.57 11.60 1.64
C ILE A 35 -13.18 12.03 3.07
N ARG A 36 -13.73 11.29 4.04
CA ARG A 36 -13.46 11.43 5.48
C ARG A 36 -12.81 10.15 6.00
N GLU A 37 -12.99 9.83 7.29
CA GLU A 37 -12.51 8.59 7.87
C GLU A 37 -13.11 7.36 7.17
N TRP A 38 -12.28 6.33 6.98
CA TRP A 38 -12.67 5.08 6.33
C TRP A 38 -12.39 3.90 7.26
N GLY A 39 -13.37 3.02 7.42
CA GLY A 39 -13.23 1.80 8.21
C GLY A 39 -12.45 0.74 7.43
N PHE A 40 -11.17 0.57 7.74
CA PHE A 40 -10.27 -0.37 7.04
C PHE A 40 -10.36 -1.82 7.55
N SER A 41 -11.18 -2.10 8.57
CA SER A 41 -11.21 -3.41 9.24
C SER A 41 -12.56 -4.10 9.12
N ARG A 42 -12.56 -5.43 8.98
CA ARG A 42 -13.77 -6.28 8.97
C ARG A 42 -13.60 -7.54 9.81
N SER A 43 -14.71 -8.17 10.20
CA SER A 43 -14.71 -9.37 11.07
C SER A 43 -14.77 -10.71 10.33
N LEU A 44 -15.22 -10.73 9.08
CA LEU A 44 -15.46 -11.95 8.30
C LEU A 44 -14.87 -11.84 6.88
N GLY A 45 -14.54 -13.00 6.30
CA GLY A 45 -14.02 -13.15 4.94
C GLY A 45 -12.55 -13.55 4.86
N LEU A 46 -12.01 -13.55 3.64
CA LEU A 46 -10.59 -13.80 3.37
C LEU A 46 -9.79 -12.49 3.47
N GLY A 47 -8.48 -12.59 3.64
CA GLY A 47 -7.57 -11.44 3.63
C GLY A 47 -6.52 -11.51 4.72
N THR A 48 -5.81 -10.41 4.90
CA THR A 48 -4.71 -10.30 5.86
C THR A 48 -5.23 -9.87 7.23
N ARG A 49 -4.79 -10.54 8.30
CA ARG A 49 -5.14 -10.15 9.68
C ARG A 49 -4.32 -8.95 10.12
N ILE A 50 -4.94 -8.05 10.90
CA ILE A 50 -4.22 -6.93 11.50
C ILE A 50 -3.08 -7.47 12.39
N PRO A 51 -1.86 -6.89 12.35
CA PRO A 51 -0.73 -7.40 13.11
C PRO A 51 -0.96 -7.46 14.62
N TRP A 52 -1.57 -6.41 15.19
CA TRP A 52 -1.79 -6.24 16.64
C TRP A 52 -3.15 -6.73 17.14
N ASP A 53 -4.16 -6.89 16.27
CA ASP A 53 -5.47 -7.42 16.64
C ASP A 53 -5.95 -8.46 15.63
N LYS A 54 -5.71 -9.74 15.93
CA LYS A 54 -6.02 -10.86 15.04
C LYS A 54 -7.52 -11.13 14.89
N LYS A 55 -8.38 -10.49 15.68
CA LYS A 55 -9.84 -10.58 15.55
C LYS A 55 -10.33 -9.98 14.24
N TYR A 56 -9.65 -8.96 13.73
CA TYR A 56 -10.06 -8.24 12.53
C TYR A 56 -9.13 -8.52 11.34
N LEU A 57 -9.73 -8.48 10.16
CA LEU A 57 -9.07 -8.55 8.86
C LEU A 57 -9.01 -7.14 8.26
N ILE A 58 -7.98 -6.89 7.46
CA ILE A 58 -7.93 -5.71 6.60
C ILE A 58 -8.92 -5.92 5.45
N GLU A 59 -9.70 -4.90 5.13
CA GLU A 59 -10.64 -4.94 4.02
C GLU A 59 -9.94 -4.72 2.66
N SER A 60 -10.59 -5.19 1.59
CA SER A 60 -10.00 -5.35 0.26
C SER A 60 -9.61 -4.05 -0.46
N PHE A 61 -10.25 -2.92 -0.17
CA PHE A 61 -9.83 -1.62 -0.74
C PHE A 61 -8.61 -1.07 -0.01
N SER A 62 -8.42 -1.40 1.26
CA SER A 62 -7.31 -0.91 2.08
C SER A 62 -6.01 -1.66 1.80
N ASP A 63 -6.06 -2.98 1.60
CA ASP A 63 -4.86 -3.79 1.32
C ASP A 63 -4.38 -3.72 -0.15
N SER A 64 -5.13 -3.08 -1.04
CA SER A 64 -4.84 -2.94 -2.48
C SER A 64 -4.32 -1.57 -2.90
N THR A 65 -3.82 -0.76 -1.98
CA THR A 65 -3.40 0.64 -2.26
C THR A 65 -1.96 0.78 -2.76
N ILE A 66 -1.01 0.02 -2.21
CA ILE A 66 0.44 0.14 -2.51
C ILE A 66 1.08 -1.16 -3.02
N TYR A 67 0.27 -2.15 -3.40
CA TYR A 67 0.75 -3.45 -3.89
C TYR A 67 1.62 -3.35 -5.15
N PHE A 68 1.53 -2.25 -5.91
CA PHE A 68 2.45 -1.97 -7.02
C PHE A 68 3.92 -1.98 -6.60
N ALA A 69 4.24 -1.50 -5.39
CA ALA A 69 5.59 -1.56 -4.86
C ALA A 69 6.05 -3.02 -4.66
N GLN A 70 5.15 -3.90 -4.20
CA GLN A 70 5.44 -5.31 -4.04
C GLN A 70 5.76 -5.99 -5.37
N TYR A 71 5.13 -5.59 -6.49
CA TYR A 71 5.47 -6.14 -7.80
C TYR A 71 6.93 -5.93 -8.20
N THR A 72 7.55 -4.83 -7.77
CA THR A 72 8.95 -4.53 -8.10
C THR A 72 9.93 -5.54 -7.49
N VAL A 73 9.53 -6.24 -6.42
CA VAL A 73 10.35 -7.21 -5.69
C VAL A 73 9.77 -8.64 -5.73
N ALA A 74 8.59 -8.83 -6.31
CA ALA A 74 7.85 -10.09 -6.22
C ALA A 74 8.64 -11.29 -6.76
N HIS A 75 9.30 -11.16 -7.91
CA HIS A 75 10.10 -12.24 -8.53
C HIS A 75 11.36 -12.60 -7.74
N TYR A 76 11.85 -11.69 -6.89
CA TYR A 76 12.95 -11.99 -5.98
C TYR A 76 12.48 -12.79 -4.77
N LEU A 77 11.24 -12.61 -4.34
CA LEU A 77 10.69 -13.16 -3.11
C LEU A 77 9.84 -14.42 -3.32
N GLN A 78 9.07 -14.48 -4.40
CA GLN A 78 8.07 -15.51 -4.69
C GLN A 78 8.40 -16.20 -6.03
N GLY A 79 8.56 -17.51 -6.00
CA GLY A 79 8.77 -18.36 -7.18
C GLY A 79 7.47 -18.91 -7.78
N ASP A 80 6.36 -18.84 -7.03
CA ASP A 80 5.02 -19.24 -7.48
C ASP A 80 3.94 -18.28 -6.96
N LEU A 81 2.73 -18.39 -7.52
CA LEU A 81 1.60 -17.53 -7.16
C LEU A 81 1.16 -17.65 -5.70
N ASN A 82 1.41 -18.80 -5.06
CA ASN A 82 1.04 -19.02 -3.66
C ASN A 82 2.14 -18.62 -2.67
N GLY A 83 3.32 -18.20 -3.15
CA GLY A 83 4.48 -17.88 -2.31
C GLY A 83 5.01 -19.08 -1.51
N LYS A 84 4.76 -20.31 -1.98
CA LYS A 84 5.27 -21.54 -1.36
C LYS A 84 6.70 -21.84 -1.79
N ILE A 85 7.04 -21.49 -3.02
CA ILE A 85 8.38 -21.66 -3.57
C ILE A 85 9.12 -20.33 -3.39
N PRO A 86 10.30 -20.30 -2.73
CA PRO A 86 11.09 -19.08 -2.63
C PRO A 86 11.47 -18.54 -4.01
N GLY A 87 11.52 -17.22 -4.14
CA GLY A 87 12.03 -16.55 -5.33
C GLY A 87 13.55 -16.60 -5.46
N LEU A 88 14.10 -15.79 -6.38
CA LEU A 88 15.53 -15.79 -6.74
C LEU A 88 16.50 -15.60 -5.56
N THR A 89 16.05 -14.94 -4.50
CA THR A 89 16.89 -14.63 -3.32
C THR A 89 16.90 -15.75 -2.27
N GLY A 90 15.96 -16.70 -2.34
CA GLY A 90 15.80 -17.73 -1.33
C GLY A 90 15.26 -17.25 0.02
N PHE A 91 14.84 -15.98 0.16
CA PHE A 91 14.23 -15.48 1.39
C PHE A 91 12.95 -16.27 1.72
N ILE A 92 12.82 -16.68 2.98
CA ILE A 92 11.58 -17.29 3.49
C ILE A 92 10.68 -16.23 4.14
N VAL A 93 9.37 -16.49 4.17
CA VAL A 93 8.36 -15.53 4.66
C VAL A 93 8.70 -14.95 6.04
N ASN A 94 9.20 -15.76 6.97
CA ASN A 94 9.52 -15.33 8.33
C ASN A 94 10.71 -14.36 8.42
N GLN A 95 11.52 -14.25 7.37
CA GLN A 95 12.64 -13.31 7.31
C GLN A 95 12.22 -11.92 6.84
N MET A 96 11.04 -11.77 6.25
CA MET A 96 10.51 -10.50 5.75
C MET A 96 9.94 -9.65 6.89
N THR A 97 10.84 -9.09 7.70
CA THR A 97 10.52 -8.23 8.84
C THR A 97 10.35 -6.76 8.42
N ILE A 98 9.78 -5.92 9.31
CA ILE A 98 9.63 -4.48 9.07
C ILE A 98 10.96 -3.81 8.68
N PRO A 99 12.11 -4.06 9.36
CA PRO A 99 13.42 -3.56 8.93
C PRO A 99 13.80 -3.90 7.49
N VAL A 100 13.49 -5.12 7.03
CA VAL A 100 13.80 -5.54 5.66
C VAL A 100 13.00 -4.72 4.65
N TYR A 101 11.69 -4.53 4.89
CA TYR A 101 10.86 -3.67 4.04
C TYR A 101 11.30 -2.20 4.08
N HIS A 102 11.75 -1.70 5.24
CA HIS A 102 12.31 -0.35 5.35
C HIS A 102 13.55 -0.18 4.48
N TYR A 103 14.48 -1.14 4.55
CA TYR A 103 15.68 -1.10 3.70
C TYR A 103 15.32 -1.16 2.21
N LEU A 104 14.39 -2.06 1.81
CA LEU A 104 13.99 -2.24 0.42
C LEU A 104 13.38 -0.98 -0.21
N PHE A 105 12.50 -0.28 0.53
CA PHE A 105 11.71 0.83 -0.04
C PHE A 105 12.19 2.23 0.36
N PHE A 106 12.92 2.36 1.47
CA PHE A 106 13.45 3.65 1.93
C PHE A 106 14.99 3.73 1.89
N GLY A 107 15.70 2.62 1.67
CA GLY A 107 17.17 2.60 1.60
C GLY A 107 17.87 2.90 2.94
N GLU A 108 17.12 2.88 4.05
CA GLU A 108 17.66 3.15 5.38
C GLU A 108 18.53 1.97 5.83
N ARG A 109 19.85 2.21 5.97
CA ARG A 109 20.75 1.27 6.66
C ARG A 109 20.61 1.51 8.16
N GLN A 110 20.30 0.45 8.91
CA GLN A 110 20.36 0.47 10.38
C GLN A 110 21.80 0.62 10.87
#